data_AF-A0A6B3ELK3-F1
#
_entry.id   AF-A0A6B3ELK3-F1
#
_cell.length_a   1.000
_cell.length_b   1.000
_cell.length_c   1.000
_cell.angle_alpha   90.00
_cell.angle_beta   90.00
_cell.angle_gamma   90.00
#
_symmetry.space_group_name_H-M   'P 1'
#
loop_
_entity.id
_entity.type
_entity.pdbx_description
1 polymer ?
#
loop_
_entity_poly.entity_id
_entity_poly.type
_entity_poly.pdbx_seq_one_letter_code
_entity_poly.pdbx_strand_id
1 'polypeptide(L)'
;ARVVLVGNATSLADVATEATKVPLAENLGCPGGRNVALELLRDSGDVDVVVELDDDGLLVADDVFRQVSGLFAENPGLGVVGFRVADEHGHTERRWVPRLRAGDPMR
;
A
#
# COMPACT_ATOMS: atom_id res chain seq x y z
N ALA A 1 5.73 -1.13 13.43
CA ALA A 1 5.45 -0.49 12.14
C ALA A 1 4.58 0.73 12.38
N ARG A 2 4.69 1.78 11.57
CA ARG A 2 3.73 2.90 11.58
C ARG A 2 2.62 2.57 10.59
N VAL A 3 1.37 2.63 11.04
CA VAL A 3 0.20 2.34 10.21
C VAL A 3 -0.66 3.60 10.15
N VAL A 4 -0.99 4.04 8.94
CA VAL A 4 -1.87 5.18 8.68
C VAL A 4 -3.11 4.66 7.95
N LEU A 5 -4.28 4.95 8.49
CA LEU A 5 -5.57 4.63 7.87
C LEU A 5 -6.20 5.93 7.37
N VAL A 6 -6.39 6.04 6.06
CA VAL A 6 -6.97 7.24 5.42
C VAL A 6 -8.44 7.02 5.12
N GLY A 7 -9.30 7.85 5.71
CA GLY A 7 -10.73 7.85 5.45
C GLY A 7 -11.06 8.81 4.32
N ASN A 8 -11.03 8.35 3.07
CA ASN A 8 -11.18 9.20 1.89
C ASN A 8 -12.65 9.60 1.67
N ALA A 9 -13.07 10.78 2.16
CA ALA A 9 -14.48 11.17 2.35
C ALA A 9 -15.29 10.17 3.21
N THR A 10 -14.63 9.45 4.11
CA THR A 10 -15.25 8.41 4.94
C THR A 10 -14.87 8.62 6.40
N SER A 11 -15.88 8.60 7.28
CA SER A 11 -15.65 8.68 8.72
C SER A 11 -14.89 7.45 9.23
N LEU A 12 -13.89 7.68 10.07
CA LEU A 12 -13.15 6.61 10.76
C LEU A 12 -13.52 6.52 12.25
N ALA A 13 -14.56 7.22 12.70
CA ALA A 13 -14.93 7.30 14.12
C ALA A 13 -15.16 5.91 14.72
N ASP A 14 -15.88 5.05 14.01
CA ASP A 14 -16.30 3.72 14.48
C ASP A 14 -15.27 2.61 14.24
N VAL A 15 -14.13 2.93 13.59
CA VAL A 15 -13.10 1.93 13.29
C VAL A 15 -12.20 1.70 14.50
N ALA A 16 -12.32 0.58 15.21
CA ALA A 16 -11.41 0.26 16.31
C ALA A 16 -10.04 -0.21 15.76
N THR A 17 -9.00 0.62 15.91
CA THR A 17 -7.63 0.31 15.44
C THR A 17 -6.59 1.13 16.20
N GLU A 18 -5.36 0.62 16.27
CA GLU A 18 -4.19 1.34 16.77
C GLU A 18 -3.53 2.22 15.70
N ALA A 19 -4.00 2.14 14.44
CA ALA A 19 -3.48 2.95 13.35
C ALA A 19 -3.78 4.45 13.55
N THR A 20 -2.88 5.30 13.04
CA THR A 20 -3.12 6.74 12.93
C THR A 20 -4.24 6.98 11.92
N LYS A 21 -5.40 7.43 12.39
CA LYS A 21 -6.56 7.73 11.55
C LYS A 21 -6.46 9.12 10.93
N VAL A 22 -6.71 9.22 9.63
CA VAL A 22 -6.70 10.47 8.87
C VAL A 22 -8.02 10.57 8.09
N PRO A 23 -9.10 11.07 8.70
CA PRO A 23 -10.35 11.32 7.98
C PRO A 23 -10.19 12.55 7.07
N LEU A 24 -10.50 12.38 5.80
CA LEU A 24 -10.54 13.46 4.81
C LEU A 24 -11.98 13.88 4.55
N ALA A 25 -12.20 15.19 4.40
CA ALA A 25 -13.52 15.74 4.10
C ALA A 25 -13.96 15.43 2.67
N GLU A 26 -13.01 15.37 1.73
CA GLU A 26 -13.24 15.16 0.30
C GLU A 26 -12.63 13.84 -0.16
N ASN A 27 -13.18 13.29 -1.24
CA ASN A 27 -12.66 12.08 -1.86
C ASN A 27 -11.60 12.49 -2.88
N LEU A 28 -10.33 12.29 -2.53
CA LEU A 28 -9.19 12.63 -3.39
C LEU A 28 -8.84 11.49 -4.39
N GLY A 29 -9.70 10.48 -4.50
CA GLY A 29 -9.40 9.22 -5.19
C GLY A 29 -8.32 8.39 -4.48
N CYS A 30 -8.10 7.17 -4.96
CA CYS A 30 -7.07 6.27 -4.41
C CYS A 30 -5.66 6.90 -4.41
N PRO A 31 -5.16 7.51 -5.51
CA PRO A 31 -3.85 8.14 -5.51
C PRO A 31 -3.73 9.31 -4.53
N GLY A 32 -4.78 10.14 -4.39
CA GLY A 32 -4.76 11.29 -3.49
C GLY A 32 -4.73 10.87 -2.03
N GLY A 33 -5.56 9.90 -1.63
CA GLY A 33 -5.54 9.35 -0.27
C GLY A 33 -4.18 8.70 0.08
N ARG A 34 -3.59 7.96 -0.87
CA ARG A 34 -2.25 7.39 -0.73
C ARG A 34 -1.18 8.44 -0.50
N ASN A 35 -1.21 9.54 -1.27
CA ASN A 35 -0.24 10.63 -1.12
C ASN A 35 -0.30 11.26 0.28
N VAL A 36 -1.50 11.43 0.86
CA VAL A 36 -1.65 11.94 2.24
C VAL A 36 -0.95 11.03 3.25
N ALA A 37 -1.15 9.72 3.15
CA ALA A 37 -0.47 8.77 4.05
C ALA A 37 1.06 8.78 3.84
N LEU A 38 1.51 8.84 2.60
CA LEU A 38 2.94 8.89 2.25
C LEU A 38 3.63 10.13 2.81
N GLU A 39 2.99 11.30 2.75
CA GLU A 39 3.54 12.52 3.34
C GLU A 39 3.73 12.37 4.86
N LEU A 40 2.72 11.87 5.58
CA LEU A 40 2.81 11.64 7.03
C LEU A 40 3.89 10.61 7.40
N LEU A 41 3.99 9.52 6.65
CA LEU A 41 5.02 8.50 6.87
C LEU A 41 6.41 9.05 6.58
N ARG A 42 6.60 9.80 5.49
CA ARG A 42 7.88 10.43 5.16
C ARG A 42 8.30 11.43 6.25
N ASP A 43 7.37 12.25 6.72
CA ASP A 43 7.66 13.30 7.70
C ASP A 43 8.03 12.74 9.09
N SER A 44 7.75 11.46 9.36
CA SER A 44 8.22 10.77 10.57
C SER A 44 9.73 10.49 10.58
N GLY A 45 10.37 10.47 9.40
CA GLY A 45 11.84 10.39 9.24
C GLY A 45 12.48 9.03 9.57
N ASP A 46 11.70 8.02 9.96
CA ASP A 46 12.17 6.70 10.37
C ASP A 46 11.55 5.55 9.56
N VAL A 47 11.03 5.86 8.36
CA VAL A 47 10.38 4.89 7.47
C VAL A 47 11.24 4.67 6.22
N ASP A 48 11.84 3.49 6.13
CA ASP A 48 12.66 3.07 4.97
C ASP A 48 11.83 2.44 3.84
N VAL A 49 10.73 1.77 4.18
CA VAL A 49 9.87 1.04 3.25
C VAL A 49 8.42 1.37 3.56
N VAL A 50 7.67 1.77 2.53
CA VAL A 50 6.21 1.93 2.61
C VAL A 50 5.55 0.76 1.91
N VAL A 51 4.56 0.16 2.58
CA VAL A 51 3.67 -0.85 2.00
C VAL A 51 2.27 -0.26 1.98
N GLU A 52 1.64 -0.31 0.81
CA GLU A 52 0.25 0.08 0.64
C GLU A 52 -0.64 -1.16 0.57
N LEU A 53 -1.77 -1.12 1.27
CA LEU A 53 -2.76 -2.19 1.31
C LEU A 53 -4.17 -1.59 1.21
N ASP A 54 -5.04 -2.32 0.53
CA ASP A 54 -6.49 -2.05 0.54
C ASP A 54 -7.11 -2.52 1.87
N ASP A 55 -8.23 -1.91 2.26
CA ASP A 55 -8.95 -2.20 3.51
C ASP A 55 -9.76 -3.50 3.48
N ASP A 56 -9.92 -4.09 2.30
CA ASP A 56 -10.55 -5.40 2.05
C ASP A 56 -9.52 -6.51 1.72
N GLY A 57 -8.23 -6.22 1.84
CA GLY A 57 -7.14 -7.16 1.58
C GLY A 57 -6.76 -8.02 2.79
N LEU A 58 -6.30 -9.25 2.52
CA LEU A 58 -5.70 -10.13 3.52
C LEU A 58 -4.28 -10.54 3.11
N LEU A 59 -3.34 -10.45 4.05
CA LEU A 59 -1.99 -10.98 3.87
C LEU A 59 -2.00 -12.50 4.08
N VAL A 60 -1.23 -13.22 3.26
CA VAL A 60 -1.19 -14.69 3.29
C VAL A 60 -0.44 -15.26 4.50
N ALA A 61 0.35 -14.44 5.20
CA ALA A 61 1.13 -14.82 6.36
C ALA A 61 1.47 -13.60 7.24
N ASP A 62 1.74 -13.84 8.52
CA ASP A 62 2.04 -12.79 9.52
C ASP A 62 3.44 -12.17 9.35
N ASP A 63 4.29 -12.76 8.51
CA ASP A 63 5.67 -12.33 8.31
C ASP A 63 5.93 -11.56 7.01
N VAL A 64 4.90 -11.28 6.21
CA VAL A 64 5.04 -10.64 4.90
C VAL A 64 5.88 -9.37 4.95
N PHE A 65 5.66 -8.48 5.94
CA PHE A 65 6.43 -7.24 6.05
C PHE A 65 7.92 -7.47 6.35
N ARG A 66 8.26 -8.52 7.11
CA ARG A 66 9.66 -8.89 7.37
C ARG A 66 10.33 -9.38 6.09
N GLN A 67 9.62 -10.16 5.28
CA GLN A 67 10.11 -10.62 3.98
C GLN A 67 10.34 -9.44 3.04
N VAL A 68 9.38 -8.51 2.94
CA VAL A 68 9.52 -7.29 2.12
C VAL A 68 10.72 -6.46 2.57
N SER A 69 10.90 -6.21 3.86
CA SER A 69 12.08 -5.46 4.35
C SER A 69 13.39 -6.18 4.03
N GLY A 70 13.40 -7.51 4.13
CA GLY A 70 14.56 -8.33 3.77
C GLY A 70 14.96 -8.17 2.31
N LEU A 71 13.98 -8.17 1.39
CA LEU A 71 14.23 -7.99 -0.04
C LEU A 71 14.93 -6.65 -0.37
N PHE A 72 14.50 -5.56 0.26
CA PHE A 72 15.14 -4.25 0.08
C PHE A 72 16.52 -4.19 0.74
N ALA A 73 16.69 -4.78 1.92
CA ALA A 73 17.98 -4.80 2.61
C ALA A 73 19.04 -5.63 1.85
N GLU A 74 18.63 -6.73 1.23
CA GLU A 74 19.50 -7.63 0.46
C GLU A 74 19.85 -7.07 -0.93
N ASN A 75 19.02 -6.18 -1.48
CA ASN A 75 19.20 -5.65 -2.83
C ASN A 75 18.96 -4.13 -2.89
N PRO A 76 20.02 -3.31 -2.75
CA PRO A 76 19.91 -1.85 -2.85
C PRO A 76 19.44 -1.33 -4.22
N GLY A 77 19.45 -2.16 -5.26
CA GLY A 77 18.93 -1.82 -6.59
C GLY A 77 17.43 -2.13 -6.77
N LEU A 78 16.78 -2.75 -5.79
CA LEU A 78 15.35 -3.05 -5.82
C LEU A 78 14.54 -1.77 -5.60
N GLY A 79 13.72 -1.39 -6.58
CA GLY A 79 12.89 -0.18 -6.49
C GLY A 79 11.50 -0.41 -5.88
N VAL A 80 10.79 -1.45 -6.30
CA VAL A 80 9.41 -1.73 -5.89
C VAL A 80 9.18 -3.24 -5.81
N VAL A 81 8.40 -3.68 -4.81
CA VAL A 81 7.85 -5.03 -4.72
C VAL A 81 6.35 -4.96 -4.99
N GLY A 82 5.89 -5.67 -6.02
CA GLY A 82 4.46 -5.81 -6.32
C GLY A 82 3.91 -7.09 -5.71
N PHE A 83 2.78 -7.00 -5.01
CA PHE A 83 2.13 -8.17 -4.43
C PHE A 83 1.27 -8.86 -5.48
N ARG A 84 1.21 -10.20 -5.42
CA ARG A 84 0.27 -10.95 -6.24
C ARG A 84 -1.09 -10.95 -5.54
N VAL A 85 -2.08 -10.35 -6.18
CA VAL A 85 -3.47 -10.40 -5.71
C VAL A 85 -4.12 -11.69 -6.18
N ALA A 86 -4.72 -12.41 -5.24
CA ALA A 86 -5.53 -13.60 -5.49
C ALA A 86 -6.87 -13.46 -4.78
N ASP A 87 -7.91 -14.07 -5.34
CA ASP A 87 -9.20 -14.24 -4.65
C ASP A 87 -9.12 -15.33 -3.57
N GLU A 88 -10.24 -15.57 -2.89
CA GLU A 88 -10.36 -16.58 -1.83
C GLU A 88 -10.10 -18.03 -2.30
N HIS A 89 -10.07 -18.27 -3.61
CA HIS A 89 -9.77 -19.57 -4.22
C HIS A 89 -8.33 -19.63 -4.75
N GLY A 90 -7.54 -18.58 -4.57
CA GLY A 90 -6.16 -18.48 -5.04
C GLY A 90 -6.04 -18.11 -6.52
N HIS A 91 -7.14 -17.73 -7.18
CA HIS A 91 -7.11 -17.32 -8.58
C HIS A 91 -6.57 -15.89 -8.71
N THR A 92 -5.60 -15.72 -9.60
CA THR A 92 -4.91 -14.44 -9.85
C THR A 92 -5.30 -13.87 -11.21
N GLU A 93 -5.65 -12.59 -11.26
CA GLU A 93 -5.90 -11.86 -12.50
C GLU A 93 -4.61 -11.32 -13.12
N ARG A 94 -4.42 -11.53 -14.43
CA ARG A 94 -3.21 -11.09 -15.16
C ARG A 94 -3.09 -9.56 -15.27
N ARG A 95 -4.18 -8.81 -15.08
CA ARG A 95 -4.21 -7.35 -15.18
C ARG A 95 -3.33 -6.65 -14.13
N TRP A 96 -3.04 -7.32 -13.02
CA TRP A 96 -2.28 -6.77 -11.90
C TRP A 96 -0.78 -6.95 -12.01
N VAL A 97 -0.30 -7.72 -13.00
CA VAL A 97 1.13 -7.90 -13.24
C VAL A 97 1.64 -6.69 -14.02
N PRO A 98 2.57 -5.87 -13.47
CA PRO A 98 3.11 -4.72 -14.19
C PRO A 98 3.80 -5.19 -15.47
N ARG A 99 3.30 -4.73 -16.61
CA ARG A 99 3.92 -4.99 -17.91
C ARG A 99 4.80 -3.80 -18.28
N LEU A 100 6.11 -3.93 -18.04
CA LEU A 100 7.07 -2.97 -18.58
C LEU A 100 6.95 -2.95 -20.10
N ARG A 101 6.77 -1.76 -20.67
CA ARG A 101 6.65 -1.54 -22.14
C ARG A 101 5.42 -2.21 -22.77
N ALA A 102 4.30 -2.30 -22.04
CA ALA A 102 3.04 -2.83 -22.56
C ALA A 102 2.47 -2.05 -23.76
N GLY A 103 2.87 -0.79 -23.91
CA GLY A 103 2.46 0.15 -24.95
C GLY A 103 3.29 1.43 -24.89
N ASP A 104 3.09 2.32 -25.86
CA ASP A 104 3.68 3.66 -25.88
C ASP A 104 2.88 4.58 -24.95
N PRO A 105 3.47 5.11 -23.86
CA PRO A 105 2.76 5.99 -22.91
C PRO A 105 2.33 7.33 -23.52
N MET A 106 2.81 7.66 -24.74
CA MET A 106 2.42 8.85 -25.49
C MET A 106 1.31 8.58 -26.52
N ARG A 107 0.74 7.37 -26.56
CA ARG A 107 -0.36 6.99 -27.45
C ARG A 107 -1.64 6.63 -26.70
#